data_AF-A0AAV5F123-F1
#
_entry.id   AF-A0AAV5F123-F1
#
_cell.length_a   1.000
_cell.length_b   1.000
_cell.length_c   1.000
_cell.angle_alpha   90.00
_cell.angle_beta   90.00
_cell.angle_gamma   90.00
#
_symmetry.space_group_name_H-M   'P 1'
#
loop_
_entity.id
_entity.type
_entity.pdbx_description
1 polymer ?
#
loop_
_entity_poly.entity_id
_entity_poly.type
_entity_poly.pdbx_seq_one_letter_code
_entity_poly.pdbx_strand_id
1 'polypeptide(L)'
;MCFEVSALFSSDASNSSPNAEANSTSSATLESSTGIVKPSINPAELGVLNECLQELLDGVQDDFYALVDWAFKLDPLSCISMHGITDRYLSGQKAEVTGYVHVLLDDLETRITILFSRFVDDACYQIEKYEHNVRQIGVVPHIPRFSQLAARMEQYINGSRDLVDQAYTKIVSIMFVILEKIAQVEPKYVDIVLLENYAAFQHSLYDLANVVPTLAKYYHQASEAYEQACSRHINLHFEKLFQFARKIEELMYSMSPEEIPFQVGMSKVEFRKMLKSSLSGLDKTINAMYRKLQKNITAEELLPSLWEKCKKEFLDKYATFLKLISKVYPDEKVTSATEMRDILASL
;
A
#
# COMPACT_ATOMS: atom_id res chain seq x y z
N MET A 1 -3.84 -19.66 10.11
CA MET A 1 -4.17 -18.22 10.01
C MET A 1 -3.43 -17.61 8.82
N CYS A 2 -3.83 -16.45 8.28
CA CYS A 2 -3.35 -15.96 6.96
C CYS A 2 -1.82 -15.82 6.77
N PHE A 3 -1.03 -15.74 7.86
CA PHE A 3 0.42 -15.50 7.81
C PHE A 3 1.19 -16.24 8.91
N GLU A 4 0.74 -17.42 9.33
CA GLU A 4 1.49 -18.20 10.33
C GLU A 4 2.77 -18.78 9.72
N VAL A 5 3.91 -18.18 10.08
CA VAL A 5 5.25 -18.76 9.92
C VAL A 5 5.93 -18.71 11.29
N SER A 6 6.28 -19.87 11.84
CA SER A 6 6.86 -20.00 13.18
C SER A 6 8.05 -19.06 13.40
N ALA A 7 8.06 -18.37 14.53
CA ALA A 7 9.16 -17.50 14.94
C ALA A 7 10.32 -18.37 15.48
N LEU A 8 11.47 -18.33 14.81
CA LEU A 8 12.72 -18.81 15.38
C LEU A 8 13.39 -17.63 16.10
N PHE A 9 13.57 -17.78 17.42
CA PHE A 9 14.32 -16.83 18.25
C PHE A 9 15.82 -16.95 17.94
N SER A 10 16.46 -15.84 17.60
CA SER A 10 17.91 -15.73 17.59
C SER A 10 18.41 -15.28 18.96
N SER A 11 19.25 -16.10 19.60
CA SER A 11 19.92 -15.80 20.86
C SER A 11 21.16 -14.93 20.66
N ASP A 12 21.42 -14.12 21.68
CA ASP A 12 22.36 -13.00 21.80
C ASP A 12 23.87 -13.22 21.51
N ALA A 13 24.46 -12.11 21.05
CA ALA A 13 25.71 -11.45 21.45
C ALA A 13 27.11 -12.07 21.20
N SER A 14 27.96 -11.29 20.51
CA SER A 14 29.21 -10.77 21.13
C SER A 14 29.86 -9.61 20.34
N ASN A 15 30.12 -8.51 21.05
CA ASN A 15 30.90 -7.32 20.70
C ASN A 15 32.33 -7.60 20.20
N SER A 16 32.84 -6.77 19.28
CA SER A 16 34.10 -6.01 19.47
C SER A 16 34.45 -5.13 18.26
N SER A 17 34.55 -3.82 18.46
CA SER A 17 35.39 -2.91 17.67
C SER A 17 36.80 -2.88 18.30
N PRO A 18 37.89 -2.60 17.56
CA PRO A 18 38.30 -1.20 17.39
C PRO A 18 39.03 -0.83 16.08
N ASN A 19 39.03 0.48 15.78
CA ASN A 19 39.97 1.29 14.99
C ASN A 19 40.85 0.63 13.89
N ALA A 20 40.78 1.19 12.68
CA ALA A 20 41.94 1.30 11.80
C ALA A 20 41.85 2.54 10.91
N GLU A 21 42.99 3.20 10.79
CA GLU A 21 43.26 4.53 10.26
C GLU A 21 43.10 4.62 8.74
N ALA A 22 42.73 5.82 8.30
CA ALA A 22 42.82 6.25 6.92
C ALA A 22 44.28 6.27 6.47
N ASN A 23 44.63 5.50 5.44
CA ASN A 23 45.81 5.79 4.66
C ASN A 23 45.51 5.63 3.16
N SER A 24 45.44 6.79 2.52
CA SER A 24 45.47 6.97 1.08
C SER A 24 46.80 6.46 0.54
N THR A 25 46.79 5.51 -0.39
CA THR A 25 47.98 5.22 -1.20
C THR A 25 47.62 5.11 -2.67
N SER A 26 48.12 6.09 -3.38
CA SER A 26 48.16 6.34 -4.82
C SER A 26 48.29 5.08 -5.67
N SER A 27 47.43 4.99 -6.70
CA SER A 27 47.60 4.08 -7.83
C SER A 27 48.88 4.44 -8.59
N ALA A 28 49.95 3.66 -8.37
CA ALA A 28 51.09 3.62 -9.25
C ALA A 28 50.86 2.54 -10.31
N THR A 29 50.61 3.00 -11.54
CA THR A 29 50.68 2.22 -12.77
C THR A 29 52.07 1.61 -12.91
N LEU A 30 52.17 0.29 -12.72
CA LEU A 30 53.31 -0.52 -13.16
C LEU A 30 52.87 -1.31 -14.39
N GLU A 31 53.16 -0.75 -15.55
CA GLU A 31 53.21 -1.47 -16.82
C GLU A 31 54.29 -2.54 -16.72
N SER A 32 53.86 -3.76 -16.41
CA SER A 32 54.66 -4.97 -16.57
C SER A 32 54.22 -5.65 -17.86
N SER A 33 54.98 -5.35 -18.92
CA SER A 33 54.94 -6.02 -20.21
C SER A 33 55.38 -7.48 -20.04
N THR A 34 54.44 -8.33 -19.65
CA THR A 34 54.54 -9.79 -19.83
C THR A 34 53.34 -10.23 -20.64
N GLY A 35 53.59 -10.64 -21.87
CA GLY A 35 52.57 -11.17 -22.77
C GLY A 35 52.01 -12.46 -22.19
N ILE A 36 50.96 -12.35 -21.37
CA ILE A 36 50.09 -13.46 -21.05
C ILE A 36 49.15 -13.58 -22.24
N VAL A 37 49.43 -14.56 -23.10
CA VAL A 37 48.49 -15.09 -24.06
C VAL A 37 47.22 -15.45 -23.27
N LYS A 38 46.14 -14.69 -23.43
CA LYS A 38 44.82 -15.17 -23.01
C LYS A 38 44.59 -16.49 -23.76
N PRO A 39 44.41 -17.64 -23.09
CA PRO A 39 44.04 -18.84 -23.81
C PRO A 39 42.70 -18.54 -24.48
N SER A 40 42.66 -18.54 -25.81
CA SER A 40 41.40 -18.57 -26.52
C SER A 40 40.82 -19.96 -26.25
N ILE A 41 39.97 -20.07 -25.22
CA ILE A 41 39.30 -21.33 -24.92
C ILE A 41 38.42 -21.63 -26.14
N ASN A 42 38.71 -22.74 -26.82
CA ASN A 42 37.96 -23.11 -28.01
C ASN A 42 36.52 -23.42 -27.60
N PRO A 43 35.50 -22.86 -28.28
CA PRO A 43 34.08 -23.14 -27.97
C PRO A 43 33.73 -24.62 -27.98
N ALA A 44 34.40 -25.42 -28.82
CA ALA A 44 34.23 -26.87 -28.88
C ALA A 44 34.77 -27.60 -27.63
N GLU A 45 35.89 -27.14 -27.05
CA GLU A 45 36.47 -27.72 -25.83
C GLU A 45 35.62 -27.37 -24.59
N LEU A 46 35.04 -26.17 -24.58
CA LEU A 46 34.02 -25.76 -23.59
C LEU A 46 32.75 -26.61 -23.66
N GLY A 47 32.30 -26.97 -24.86
CA GLY A 47 31.17 -27.86 -25.07
C GLY A 47 31.39 -29.24 -24.44
N VAL A 48 32.52 -29.88 -24.75
CA VAL A 48 32.89 -31.19 -24.20
C VAL A 48 33.04 -31.14 -22.67
N LEU A 49 33.62 -30.06 -22.13
CA LEU A 49 33.73 -29.89 -20.68
C LEU A 49 32.35 -29.82 -20.00
N ASN A 50 31.39 -29.10 -20.58
CA ASN A 50 30.03 -29.01 -20.03
C ASN A 50 29.30 -30.36 -20.07
N GLU A 51 29.46 -31.14 -21.15
CA GLU A 51 28.88 -32.49 -21.24
C GLU A 51 29.46 -33.42 -20.16
N CYS A 52 30.78 -33.42 -19.97
CA CYS A 52 31.40 -34.20 -18.90
C CYS A 52 30.98 -33.74 -17.50
N LEU A 53 30.81 -32.44 -17.28
CA LEU A 53 30.30 -31.90 -16.00
C LEU A 53 28.86 -32.32 -15.74
N GLN A 54 28.02 -32.33 -16.79
CA GLN A 54 26.63 -32.77 -16.69
C GLN A 54 26.54 -34.25 -16.33
N GLU A 55 27.33 -35.12 -16.96
CA GLU A 55 27.37 -36.55 -16.60
C GLU A 55 27.91 -36.78 -15.19
N LEU A 56 28.94 -36.03 -14.78
CA LEU A 56 29.54 -36.18 -13.45
C LEU A 56 28.60 -35.70 -12.32
N LEU A 57 27.84 -34.65 -12.59
CA LEU A 57 26.93 -34.01 -11.64
C LEU A 57 25.47 -34.42 -11.86
N ASP A 58 25.25 -35.52 -12.58
CA ASP A 58 23.91 -36.07 -12.77
C ASP A 58 23.27 -36.40 -11.40
N GLY A 59 21.99 -36.08 -11.25
CA GLY A 59 21.24 -36.20 -9.99
C GLY A 59 21.53 -35.13 -8.92
N VAL A 60 22.61 -34.34 -9.02
CA VAL A 60 22.90 -33.26 -8.05
C VAL A 60 21.79 -32.20 -8.03
N GLN A 61 21.15 -31.97 -9.18
CA GLN A 61 19.99 -31.08 -9.29
C GLN A 61 18.85 -31.50 -8.36
N ASP A 62 18.55 -32.81 -8.27
CA ASP A 62 17.49 -33.33 -7.42
C ASP A 62 17.78 -33.09 -5.94
N ASP A 63 19.05 -33.22 -5.53
CA ASP A 63 19.48 -32.91 -4.16
C ASP A 63 19.31 -31.42 -3.83
N PHE A 64 19.66 -30.53 -4.76
CA PHE A 64 19.42 -29.09 -4.58
C PHE A 64 17.92 -28.76 -4.53
N TYR A 65 17.11 -29.41 -5.37
CA TYR A 65 15.65 -29.26 -5.32
C TYR A 65 15.07 -29.74 -4.00
N ALA A 66 15.54 -30.87 -3.48
CA ALA A 66 15.13 -31.37 -2.17
C ALA A 66 15.50 -30.40 -1.05
N LEU A 67 16.68 -29.78 -1.12
CA LEU A 67 17.12 -28.76 -0.17
C LEU A 67 16.25 -27.49 -0.23
N VAL A 68 15.98 -26.98 -1.42
CA VAL A 68 15.10 -25.80 -1.63
C VAL A 68 13.69 -26.09 -1.11
N ASP A 69 13.13 -27.26 -1.42
CA ASP A 69 11.81 -27.68 -0.92
C ASP A 69 11.77 -27.82 0.60
N TRP A 70 12.84 -28.35 1.19
CA TRP A 70 12.98 -28.48 2.63
C TRP A 70 13.05 -27.11 3.31
N ALA A 71 13.86 -26.18 2.78
CA ALA A 71 13.97 -24.82 3.27
C ALA A 71 12.62 -24.09 3.18
N PHE A 72 11.91 -24.22 2.05
CA PHE A 72 10.57 -23.66 1.88
C PHE A 72 9.56 -24.21 2.90
N LYS A 73 9.57 -25.52 3.17
CA LYS A 73 8.68 -26.14 4.17
C LYS A 73 8.95 -25.62 5.58
N LEU A 74 10.19 -25.30 5.90
CA LEU A 74 10.58 -24.74 7.18
C LEU A 74 10.16 -23.27 7.30
N ASP A 75 10.49 -22.48 6.28
CA ASP A 75 10.18 -21.06 6.21
C ASP A 75 10.05 -20.61 4.74
N PRO A 76 8.84 -20.30 4.25
CA PRO A 76 8.63 -19.81 2.89
C PRO A 76 9.38 -18.51 2.55
N LEU A 77 9.71 -17.68 3.56
CA LEU A 77 10.43 -16.43 3.34
C LEU A 77 11.90 -16.64 2.99
N SER A 78 12.46 -17.82 3.32
CA SER A 78 13.81 -18.20 2.91
C SER A 78 14.00 -18.18 1.39
N CYS A 79 12.93 -18.36 0.61
CA CYS A 79 12.96 -18.22 -0.84
C CYS A 79 13.44 -16.84 -1.30
N ILE A 80 13.17 -15.77 -0.54
CA ILE A 80 13.61 -14.41 -0.89
C ILE A 80 15.13 -14.34 -0.88
N SER A 81 15.76 -14.82 0.19
CA SER A 81 17.23 -14.83 0.29
C SER A 81 17.87 -15.79 -0.69
N MET A 82 17.30 -17.00 -0.86
CA MET A 82 17.81 -17.99 -1.83
C MET A 82 17.75 -17.42 -3.25
N HIS A 83 16.63 -16.80 -3.64
CA HIS A 83 16.49 -16.16 -4.95
C HIS A 83 17.53 -15.05 -5.14
N GLY A 84 17.65 -14.12 -4.19
CA GLY A 84 18.58 -12.98 -4.33
C GLY A 84 20.04 -13.41 -4.42
N ILE A 85 20.43 -14.48 -3.71
CA ILE A 85 21.78 -15.05 -3.82
C ILE A 85 21.97 -15.71 -5.19
N THR A 86 21.03 -16.53 -5.65
CA THR A 86 21.08 -17.22 -6.95
C THR A 86 21.16 -16.22 -8.11
N ASP A 87 20.28 -15.22 -8.13
CA ASP A 87 20.27 -14.13 -9.11
C ASP A 87 21.62 -13.39 -9.17
N ARG A 88 22.19 -13.07 -8.00
CA ARG A 88 23.52 -12.42 -7.94
C ARG A 88 24.62 -13.29 -8.57
N TYR A 89 24.57 -14.61 -8.40
CA TYR A 89 25.54 -15.51 -9.03
C TYR A 89 25.32 -15.63 -10.55
N LEU A 90 24.07 -15.67 -10.99
CA LEU A 90 23.70 -15.67 -12.41
C LEU A 90 24.16 -14.39 -13.11
N SER A 91 23.92 -13.23 -12.48
CA SER A 91 24.30 -11.90 -12.98
C SER A 91 25.80 -11.61 -12.91
N GLY A 92 26.51 -12.19 -11.96
CA GLY A 92 27.93 -11.92 -11.70
C GLY A 92 28.93 -12.74 -12.54
N GLN A 93 28.50 -13.83 -13.17
CA GLN A 93 29.36 -14.70 -13.97
C GLN A 93 29.25 -14.40 -15.47
N LYS A 94 30.39 -14.45 -16.18
CA LYS A 94 30.37 -14.47 -17.65
C LYS A 94 29.87 -15.85 -18.08
N ALA A 95 28.69 -15.90 -18.71
CA ALA A 95 28.02 -17.11 -19.18
C ALA A 95 28.92 -18.07 -20.01
N GLU A 96 29.98 -17.54 -20.62
CA GLU A 96 30.92 -18.28 -21.47
C GLU A 96 31.84 -19.27 -20.72
N VAL A 97 31.92 -19.25 -19.37
CA VAL A 97 32.89 -20.06 -18.59
C VAL A 97 32.24 -21.16 -17.73
N THR A 98 30.93 -21.12 -17.52
CA THR A 98 30.23 -21.95 -16.51
C THR A 98 28.89 -22.53 -16.98
N GLY A 99 28.84 -23.05 -18.21
CA GLY A 99 27.59 -23.49 -18.88
C GLY A 99 26.67 -24.37 -18.03
N TYR A 100 27.13 -25.52 -17.54
CA TYR A 100 26.28 -26.41 -16.71
C TYR A 100 25.82 -25.77 -15.40
N VAL A 101 26.72 -25.07 -14.70
CA VAL A 101 26.40 -24.40 -13.42
C VAL A 101 25.37 -23.29 -13.62
N HIS A 102 25.46 -22.56 -14.74
CA HIS A 102 24.49 -21.53 -15.08
C HIS A 102 23.10 -22.12 -15.31
N VAL A 103 23.00 -23.23 -16.07
CA VAL A 103 21.74 -23.96 -16.27
C VAL A 103 21.17 -24.45 -14.94
N LEU A 104 21.99 -25.05 -14.09
CA LEU A 104 21.55 -25.52 -12.77
C LEU A 104 21.03 -24.37 -11.89
N LEU A 105 21.69 -23.22 -11.89
CA LEU A 105 21.27 -22.06 -11.11
C LEU A 105 19.98 -21.42 -11.66
N ASP A 106 19.80 -21.38 -12.98
CA ASP A 106 18.58 -20.92 -13.65
C ASP A 106 17.37 -21.81 -13.31
N ASP A 107 17.59 -23.13 -13.33
CA ASP A 107 16.60 -24.12 -12.92
C ASP A 107 16.24 -24.00 -11.42
N LEU A 108 17.22 -23.66 -10.57
CA LEU A 108 16.99 -23.42 -9.14
C LEU A 108 16.23 -22.11 -8.89
N GLU A 109 16.61 -21.02 -9.57
CA GLU A 109 15.90 -19.73 -9.52
C GLU A 109 14.43 -19.90 -9.90
N THR A 110 14.17 -20.64 -10.99
CA THR A 110 12.82 -20.96 -11.45
C THR A 110 12.03 -21.71 -10.36
N ARG A 111 12.61 -22.75 -9.76
CA ARG A 111 11.94 -23.51 -8.69
C ARG A 111 11.64 -22.64 -7.46
N ILE A 112 12.62 -21.83 -7.02
CA ILE A 112 12.47 -20.91 -5.88
C ILE A 112 11.33 -19.92 -6.16
N THR A 113 11.27 -19.36 -7.37
CA THR A 113 10.23 -18.42 -7.81
C THR A 113 8.85 -19.06 -7.78
N ILE A 114 8.71 -20.30 -8.27
CA ILE A 114 7.44 -21.05 -8.24
C ILE A 114 6.96 -21.27 -6.80
N LEU A 115 7.86 -21.69 -5.91
CA LEU A 115 7.53 -21.96 -4.52
C LEU A 115 7.09 -20.70 -3.78
N PHE A 116 7.83 -19.59 -3.96
CA PHE A 116 7.46 -18.31 -3.35
C PHE A 116 6.16 -17.77 -3.92
N SER A 117 5.95 -17.88 -5.23
CA SER A 117 4.70 -17.48 -5.88
C SER A 117 3.51 -18.26 -5.32
N ARG A 118 3.66 -19.57 -5.08
CA ARG A 118 2.62 -20.38 -4.42
C ARG A 118 2.31 -19.89 -3.02
N PHE A 119 3.32 -19.53 -2.22
CA PHE A 119 3.09 -18.94 -0.90
C PHE A 119 2.29 -17.63 -0.97
N VAL A 120 2.64 -16.76 -1.92
CA VAL A 120 1.91 -15.51 -2.17
C VAL A 120 0.47 -15.79 -2.59
N ASP A 121 0.25 -16.76 -3.48
CA ASP A 121 -1.07 -17.17 -3.94
C ASP A 121 -1.93 -17.74 -2.82
N ASP A 122 -1.35 -18.57 -1.96
CA ASP A 122 -2.03 -19.10 -0.78
C ASP A 122 -2.43 -17.97 0.18
N ALA A 123 -1.55 -16.99 0.43
CA ALA A 123 -1.87 -15.82 1.23
C ALA A 123 -3.02 -15.00 0.63
N CYS A 124 -2.99 -14.79 -0.68
CA CYS A 124 -4.07 -14.10 -1.42
C CYS A 124 -5.39 -14.86 -1.30
N TYR A 125 -5.37 -16.18 -1.49
CA TYR A 125 -6.56 -17.03 -1.36
C TYR A 125 -7.16 -16.98 0.06
N GLN A 126 -6.33 -16.93 1.11
CA GLN A 126 -6.84 -16.76 2.48
C GLN A 126 -7.49 -15.39 2.70
N ILE A 127 -7.00 -14.34 2.04
CA ILE A 127 -7.60 -13.00 2.09
C ILE A 127 -8.96 -13.00 1.39
N GLU A 128 -9.05 -13.58 0.20
CA GLU A 128 -10.31 -13.69 -0.55
C GLU A 128 -11.36 -14.51 0.22
N LYS A 129 -10.98 -15.64 0.78
CA LYS A 129 -11.88 -16.50 1.57
C LYS A 129 -12.45 -15.80 2.81
N TYR A 130 -11.74 -14.79 3.33
CA TYR A 130 -12.21 -14.03 4.50
C TYR A 130 -13.53 -13.29 4.20
N GLU A 131 -13.76 -12.84 2.96
CA GLU A 131 -14.94 -12.08 2.50
C GLU A 131 -16.28 -12.61 3.06
N HIS A 132 -16.45 -13.93 3.12
CA HIS A 132 -17.75 -14.56 3.41
C HIS A 132 -18.10 -14.69 4.91
N ASN A 133 -17.19 -14.41 5.85
CA ASN A 133 -17.36 -14.80 7.27
C ASN A 133 -17.20 -13.64 8.28
N VAL A 134 -17.39 -12.38 7.86
CA VAL A 134 -16.95 -11.21 8.64
C VAL A 134 -18.13 -10.42 9.22
N ARG A 135 -18.04 -10.08 10.51
CA ARG A 135 -18.81 -8.95 11.05
C ARG A 135 -18.29 -7.69 10.39
N GLN A 136 -19.14 -6.96 9.68
CA GLN A 136 -18.78 -5.83 8.81
C GLN A 136 -18.43 -4.54 9.59
N ILE A 137 -17.77 -4.70 10.72
CA ILE A 137 -17.40 -3.63 11.65
C ILE A 137 -15.99 -3.95 12.13
N GLY A 138 -15.13 -2.95 12.09
CA GLY A 138 -13.77 -3.04 12.61
C GLY A 138 -12.68 -3.24 11.56
N VAL A 139 -11.46 -3.25 12.06
CA VAL A 139 -10.25 -3.46 11.25
C VAL A 139 -10.17 -4.92 10.81
N VAL A 140 -10.02 -5.12 9.50
CA VAL A 140 -9.89 -6.43 8.90
C VAL A 140 -8.53 -7.05 9.30
N PRO A 141 -8.49 -8.31 9.81
CA PRO A 141 -7.27 -8.87 10.40
C PRO A 141 -6.07 -8.99 9.47
N HIS A 142 -6.28 -9.07 8.15
CA HIS A 142 -5.16 -9.15 7.21
C HIS A 142 -4.39 -7.84 7.07
N ILE A 143 -4.95 -6.69 7.47
CA ILE A 143 -4.26 -5.39 7.44
C ILE A 143 -3.05 -5.37 8.40
N PRO A 144 -3.21 -5.54 9.73
CA PRO A 144 -2.06 -5.51 10.63
C PRO A 144 -1.12 -6.69 10.40
N ARG A 145 -1.63 -7.84 9.96
CA ARG A 145 -0.77 -9.01 9.66
C ARG A 145 0.08 -8.81 8.41
N PHE A 146 -0.42 -8.11 7.40
CA PHE A 146 0.37 -7.77 6.22
C PHE A 146 1.58 -6.89 6.59
N SER A 147 1.39 -5.89 7.46
CA SER A 147 2.51 -5.07 7.94
C SER A 147 3.61 -5.91 8.60
N GLN A 148 3.22 -6.88 9.45
CA GLN A 148 4.16 -7.82 10.06
C GLN A 148 4.85 -8.72 9.04
N LEU A 149 4.11 -9.24 8.05
CA LEU A 149 4.69 -10.02 6.95
C LEU A 149 5.70 -9.19 6.17
N ALA A 150 5.33 -7.97 5.76
CA ALA A 150 6.20 -7.09 4.99
C ALA A 150 7.49 -6.76 5.75
N ALA A 151 7.39 -6.43 7.04
CA ALA A 151 8.57 -6.21 7.88
C ALA A 151 9.50 -7.43 7.93
N ARG A 152 8.94 -8.66 7.95
CA ARG A 152 9.75 -9.88 7.86
C ARG A 152 10.33 -10.07 6.47
N MET A 153 9.56 -9.88 5.40
CA MET A 153 10.03 -10.02 4.02
C MET A 153 11.23 -9.11 3.74
N GLU A 154 11.19 -7.86 4.20
CA GLU A 154 12.31 -6.91 4.08
C GLU A 154 13.61 -7.42 4.74
N GLN A 155 13.52 -8.21 5.82
CA GLN A 155 14.71 -8.76 6.50
C GLN A 155 15.43 -9.86 5.70
N TYR A 156 14.73 -10.49 4.75
CA TYR A 156 15.28 -11.59 3.94
C TYR A 156 15.86 -11.11 2.61
N ILE A 157 15.66 -9.84 2.25
CA ILE A 157 16.15 -9.29 1.00
C ILE A 157 17.69 -9.30 1.00
N ASN A 158 18.26 -10.06 0.06
CA ASN A 158 19.70 -10.13 -0.16
C ASN A 158 19.99 -10.21 -1.66
N GLY A 159 19.91 -9.06 -2.35
CA GLY A 159 20.04 -8.98 -3.81
C GLY A 159 18.86 -8.23 -4.42
N SER A 160 18.31 -8.74 -5.53
CA SER A 160 17.13 -8.15 -6.17
C SER A 160 15.92 -8.13 -5.24
N ARG A 161 15.13 -7.05 -5.34
CA ARG A 161 13.85 -6.88 -4.62
C ARG A 161 12.64 -7.26 -5.47
N ASP A 162 12.84 -7.62 -6.74
CA ASP A 162 11.76 -7.75 -7.72
C ASP A 162 10.71 -8.78 -7.30
N LEU A 163 11.15 -9.90 -6.74
CA LEU A 163 10.27 -10.96 -6.25
C LEU A 163 9.36 -10.46 -5.10
N VAL A 164 9.93 -9.67 -4.18
CA VAL A 164 9.23 -9.09 -3.03
C VAL A 164 8.28 -7.97 -3.45
N ASP A 165 8.72 -7.07 -4.35
CA ASP A 165 7.90 -5.99 -4.87
C ASP A 165 6.69 -6.52 -5.66
N GLN A 166 6.86 -7.61 -6.42
CA GLN A 166 5.77 -8.30 -7.10
C GLN A 166 4.78 -8.92 -6.10
N ALA A 167 5.28 -9.53 -5.03
CA ALA A 167 4.42 -10.07 -3.97
C ALA A 167 3.61 -8.97 -3.27
N TYR A 168 4.23 -7.84 -2.90
CA TYR A 168 3.50 -6.69 -2.36
C TYR A 168 2.43 -6.18 -3.31
N THR A 169 2.78 -6.05 -4.60
CA THR A 169 1.84 -5.61 -5.62
C THR A 169 0.61 -6.52 -5.66
N LYS A 170 0.81 -7.84 -5.65
CA LYS A 170 -0.27 -8.82 -5.70
C LYS A 170 -1.12 -8.83 -4.44
N ILE A 171 -0.49 -8.95 -3.27
CA ILE A 171 -1.17 -9.07 -1.98
C ILE A 171 -1.97 -7.82 -1.67
N VAL A 172 -1.36 -6.63 -1.77
CA VAL A 172 -2.04 -5.37 -1.39
C VAL A 172 -3.17 -5.05 -2.35
N SER A 173 -3.01 -5.33 -3.65
CA SER A 173 -4.09 -5.14 -4.61
C SER A 173 -5.31 -6.01 -4.26
N ILE A 174 -5.10 -7.26 -3.88
CA ILE A 174 -6.18 -8.16 -3.45
C ILE A 174 -6.78 -7.69 -2.12
N MET A 175 -5.95 -7.25 -1.15
CA MET A 175 -6.43 -6.68 0.12
C MET A 175 -7.40 -5.52 -0.11
N PHE A 176 -7.06 -4.57 -0.98
CA PHE A 176 -7.92 -3.42 -1.26
C PHE A 176 -9.22 -3.82 -1.98
N VAL A 177 -9.13 -4.72 -2.97
CA VAL A 177 -10.33 -5.23 -3.66
C VAL A 177 -11.28 -5.93 -2.69
N ILE A 178 -10.76 -6.79 -1.81
CA ILE A 178 -11.58 -7.51 -0.83
C ILE A 178 -12.11 -6.56 0.24
N LEU A 179 -11.33 -5.57 0.70
CA LEU A 179 -11.81 -4.56 1.63
C LEU A 179 -12.99 -3.77 1.05
N GLU A 180 -12.90 -3.33 -0.20
CA GLU A 180 -14.00 -2.65 -0.89
C GLU A 180 -15.24 -3.54 -0.96
N LYS A 181 -15.11 -4.82 -1.32
CA LYS A 181 -16.25 -5.76 -1.32
C LYS A 181 -16.87 -5.92 0.07
N ILE A 182 -16.06 -6.08 1.11
CA ILE A 182 -16.54 -6.19 2.51
C ILE A 182 -17.31 -4.94 2.90
N ALA A 183 -16.82 -3.75 2.55
CA ALA A 183 -17.49 -2.49 2.85
C ALA A 183 -18.87 -2.39 2.18
N GLN A 184 -19.03 -2.93 0.96
CA GLN A 184 -20.28 -2.88 0.19
C GLN A 184 -21.39 -3.80 0.70
N VAL A 185 -21.11 -4.73 1.63
CA VAL A 185 -22.13 -5.68 2.10
C VAL A 185 -23.27 -4.97 2.85
N GLU A 186 -22.96 -3.93 3.62
CA GLU A 186 -23.96 -3.05 4.24
C GLU A 186 -23.78 -1.58 3.79
N PRO A 187 -24.60 -1.11 2.82
CA PRO A 187 -24.45 0.22 2.20
C PRO A 187 -24.39 1.40 3.19
N LYS A 188 -25.03 1.27 4.35
CA LYS A 188 -25.08 2.32 5.39
C LYS A 188 -23.77 2.49 6.17
N TYR A 189 -22.84 1.54 6.05
CA TYR A 189 -21.56 1.49 6.77
C TYR A 189 -20.33 1.56 5.87
N VAL A 190 -20.49 1.51 4.54
CA VAL A 190 -19.41 1.52 3.53
C VAL A 190 -18.30 2.48 3.91
N ASP A 191 -18.59 3.79 4.02
CA ASP A 191 -17.55 4.78 4.26
C ASP A 191 -16.94 4.66 5.67
N ILE A 192 -17.68 4.17 6.68
CA ILE A 192 -17.13 3.97 8.02
C ILE A 192 -16.11 2.83 8.03
N VAL A 193 -16.44 1.71 7.38
CA VAL A 193 -15.55 0.56 7.24
C VAL A 193 -14.29 0.97 6.49
N LEU A 194 -14.42 1.68 5.36
CA LEU A 194 -13.28 2.14 4.57
C LEU A 194 -12.41 3.14 5.33
N LEU A 195 -13.02 4.10 6.04
CA LEU A 195 -12.30 5.08 6.85
C LEU A 195 -11.44 4.41 7.92
N GLU A 196 -12.02 3.50 8.69
CA GLU A 196 -11.30 2.78 9.75
C GLU A 196 -10.18 1.92 9.18
N ASN A 197 -10.46 1.16 8.12
CA ASN A 197 -9.51 0.19 7.58
C ASN A 197 -8.35 0.84 6.82
N TYR A 198 -8.61 1.88 6.01
CA TYR A 198 -7.52 2.60 5.35
C TYR A 198 -6.67 3.38 6.36
N ALA A 199 -7.27 3.98 7.40
CA ALA A 199 -6.51 4.59 8.48
C ALA A 199 -5.63 3.57 9.22
N ALA A 200 -6.17 2.39 9.53
CA ALA A 200 -5.41 1.30 10.13
C ALA A 200 -4.27 0.81 9.23
N PHE A 201 -4.51 0.72 7.91
CA PHE A 201 -3.48 0.36 6.94
C PHE A 201 -2.37 1.40 6.89
N GLN A 202 -2.71 2.69 6.81
CA GLN A 202 -1.73 3.78 6.85
C GLN A 202 -0.91 3.75 8.14
N HIS A 203 -1.56 3.65 9.30
CA HIS A 203 -0.87 3.58 10.58
C HIS A 203 0.09 2.38 10.66
N SER A 204 -0.37 1.21 10.19
CA SER A 204 0.42 -0.03 10.25
C SER A 204 1.60 -0.04 9.27
N LEU A 205 1.51 0.67 8.15
CA LEU A 205 2.51 0.63 7.08
C LEU A 205 3.44 1.85 7.07
N TYR A 206 3.20 2.85 7.91
CA TYR A 206 3.89 4.15 7.89
C TYR A 206 5.42 4.02 7.79
N ASP A 207 6.05 3.28 8.72
CA ASP A 207 7.51 3.15 8.76
C ASP A 207 8.05 2.46 7.51
N LEU A 208 7.40 1.38 7.06
CA LEU A 208 7.80 0.65 5.86
C LEU A 208 7.61 1.47 4.59
N ALA A 209 6.51 2.21 4.47
CA ALA A 209 6.22 3.05 3.31
C ALA A 209 7.25 4.18 3.13
N ASN A 210 7.89 4.64 4.21
CA ASN A 210 8.94 5.66 4.14
C ASN A 210 10.26 5.15 3.55
N VAL A 211 10.51 3.83 3.59
CA VAL A 211 11.77 3.23 3.14
C VAL A 211 11.62 2.25 1.97
N VAL A 212 10.40 1.77 1.70
CA VAL A 212 10.07 0.83 0.62
C VAL A 212 9.20 1.51 -0.44
N PRO A 213 9.75 1.87 -1.62
CA PRO A 213 9.02 2.62 -2.66
C PRO A 213 7.73 1.94 -3.15
N THR A 214 7.75 0.62 -3.29
CA THR A 214 6.57 -0.15 -3.72
C THR A 214 5.43 -0.02 -2.73
N LEU A 215 5.73 -0.05 -1.43
CA LEU A 215 4.73 0.13 -0.37
C LEU A 215 4.29 1.60 -0.25
N ALA A 216 5.18 2.56 -0.53
CA ALA A 216 4.84 3.99 -0.58
C ALA A 216 3.69 4.26 -1.57
N LYS A 217 3.73 3.64 -2.75
CA LYS A 217 2.65 3.72 -3.74
C LYS A 217 1.30 3.31 -3.13
N TYR A 218 1.25 2.18 -2.45
CA TYR A 218 0.02 1.67 -1.85
C TYR A 218 -0.42 2.47 -0.61
N TYR A 219 0.53 3.02 0.14
CA TYR A 219 0.24 3.98 1.20
C TYR A 219 -0.47 5.23 0.66
N HIS A 220 0.00 5.78 -0.45
CA HIS A 220 -0.65 6.92 -1.11
C HIS A 220 -2.04 6.55 -1.66
N GLN A 221 -2.19 5.38 -2.26
CA GLN A 221 -3.51 4.89 -2.71
C GLN A 221 -4.49 4.74 -1.55
N ALA A 222 -4.06 4.16 -0.42
CA ALA A 222 -4.88 4.09 0.79
C ALA A 222 -5.24 5.48 1.30
N SER A 223 -4.30 6.43 1.25
CA SER A 223 -4.56 7.83 1.63
C SER A 223 -5.63 8.46 0.76
N GLU A 224 -5.57 8.26 -0.55
CA GLU A 224 -6.57 8.80 -1.48
C GLU A 224 -7.94 8.16 -1.24
N ALA A 225 -8.00 6.83 -1.08
CA ALA A 225 -9.25 6.12 -0.80
C ALA A 225 -9.86 6.53 0.55
N TYR A 226 -9.02 6.76 1.56
CA TYR A 226 -9.41 7.32 2.86
C TYR A 226 -10.03 8.72 2.70
N GLU A 227 -9.39 9.60 1.93
CA GLU A 227 -9.93 10.94 1.66
C GLU A 227 -11.25 10.91 0.91
N GLN A 228 -11.37 10.05 -0.10
CA GLN A 228 -12.61 9.86 -0.85
C GLN A 228 -13.74 9.33 0.05
N ALA A 229 -13.47 8.34 0.90
CA ALA A 229 -14.44 7.81 1.86
C ALA A 229 -14.89 8.89 2.86
N CYS A 230 -13.97 9.71 3.36
CA CYS A 230 -14.30 10.85 4.21
C CYS A 230 -15.22 11.84 3.49
N SER A 231 -14.85 12.20 2.25
CA SER A 231 -15.61 13.14 1.44
C SER A 231 -17.04 12.65 1.17
N ARG A 232 -17.22 11.35 0.86
CA ARG A 232 -18.53 10.72 0.68
C ARG A 232 -19.34 10.67 1.97
N HIS A 233 -18.70 10.31 3.09
CA HIS A 233 -19.33 10.29 4.40
C HIS A 233 -19.92 11.66 4.76
N ILE A 234 -19.13 12.73 4.58
CA ILE A 234 -19.56 14.11 4.80
C ILE A 234 -20.68 14.51 3.84
N ASN A 235 -20.56 14.15 2.55
CA ASN A 235 -21.59 14.43 1.56
C ASN A 235 -22.93 13.78 1.93
N LEU A 236 -22.94 12.58 2.50
CA LEU A 236 -24.17 11.89 2.91
C LEU A 236 -24.89 12.62 4.05
N HIS A 237 -24.15 13.20 5.00
CA HIS A 237 -24.74 13.95 6.12
C HIS A 237 -25.24 15.35 5.73
N PHE A 238 -24.66 15.96 4.69
CA PHE A 238 -24.97 17.32 4.23
C PHE A 238 -25.42 17.34 2.77
N GLU A 239 -26.12 16.29 2.33
CA GLU A 239 -26.42 16.01 0.93
C GLU A 239 -27.08 17.19 0.21
N LYS A 240 -28.11 17.79 0.81
CA LYS A 240 -28.84 18.92 0.21
C LYS A 240 -27.94 20.14 -0.02
N LEU A 241 -27.02 20.42 0.91
CA LEU A 241 -26.10 21.54 0.82
C LEU A 241 -25.11 21.36 -0.34
N PHE A 242 -24.47 20.19 -0.39
CA PHE A 242 -23.45 19.92 -1.39
C PHE A 242 -24.01 19.50 -2.76
N GLN A 243 -25.25 19.01 -2.84
CA GLN A 243 -25.97 18.92 -4.11
C GLN A 243 -26.30 20.29 -4.69
N PHE A 244 -26.74 21.24 -3.84
CA PHE A 244 -26.99 22.61 -4.31
C PHE A 244 -25.70 23.26 -4.81
N ALA A 245 -24.60 23.10 -4.08
CA ALA A 245 -23.27 23.59 -4.49
C ALA A 245 -22.85 23.02 -5.87
N ARG A 246 -22.95 21.70 -6.07
CA ARG A 246 -22.60 21.05 -7.34
C ARG A 246 -23.44 21.56 -8.50
N LYS A 247 -24.75 21.73 -8.30
CA LYS A 247 -25.61 22.28 -9.36
C LYS A 247 -25.23 23.72 -9.74
N ILE A 248 -24.78 24.54 -8.79
CA ILE A 248 -24.23 25.87 -9.12
C ILE A 248 -22.99 25.71 -9.99
N GLU A 249 -22.03 24.88 -9.59
CA GLU A 249 -20.80 24.64 -10.37
C GLU A 249 -21.12 24.16 -11.79
N GLU A 250 -22.04 23.21 -11.94
CA GLU A 250 -22.51 22.71 -13.23
C GLU A 250 -23.09 23.83 -14.11
N LEU A 251 -23.96 24.68 -13.56
CA LEU A 251 -24.55 25.80 -14.30
C LEU A 251 -23.50 26.84 -14.70
N MET A 252 -22.51 27.11 -13.84
CA MET A 252 -21.42 28.06 -14.12
C MET A 252 -20.55 27.69 -15.33
N TYR A 253 -20.58 26.44 -15.82
CA TYR A 253 -19.94 26.08 -17.09
C TYR A 253 -20.71 26.56 -18.33
N SER A 254 -21.99 26.89 -18.19
CA SER A 254 -22.90 27.17 -19.30
C SER A 254 -23.52 28.57 -19.30
N MET A 255 -23.47 29.28 -18.17
CA MET A 255 -24.09 30.60 -18.00
C MET A 255 -23.34 31.44 -16.96
N SER A 256 -23.61 32.75 -16.92
CA SER A 256 -22.95 33.63 -15.96
C SER A 256 -23.53 33.47 -14.55
N PRO A 257 -22.77 33.73 -13.48
CA PRO A 257 -23.25 33.61 -12.09
C PRO A 257 -24.51 34.43 -11.79
N GLU A 258 -24.70 35.55 -12.48
CA GLU A 258 -25.84 36.46 -12.32
C GLU A 258 -27.14 35.89 -12.91
N GLU A 259 -27.04 34.95 -13.87
CA GLU A 259 -28.17 34.32 -14.53
C GLU A 259 -28.71 33.11 -13.74
N ILE A 260 -27.86 32.49 -12.92
CA ILE A 260 -28.19 31.30 -12.12
C ILE A 260 -29.42 31.50 -11.21
N PRO A 261 -29.59 32.64 -10.49
CA PRO A 261 -30.76 32.85 -9.63
C PRO A 261 -32.11 32.86 -10.35
N PHE A 262 -32.12 32.98 -11.69
CA PHE A 262 -33.32 32.94 -12.50
C PHE A 262 -33.66 31.53 -13.01
N GLN A 263 -32.77 30.56 -12.81
CA GLN A 263 -33.02 29.17 -13.16
C GLN A 263 -33.95 28.49 -12.16
N VAL A 264 -34.75 27.54 -12.65
CA VAL A 264 -35.65 26.73 -11.82
C VAL A 264 -34.84 25.95 -10.80
N GLY A 265 -35.18 26.06 -9.51
CA GLY A 265 -34.45 25.40 -8.43
C GLY A 265 -33.31 26.22 -7.83
N MET A 266 -33.01 27.41 -8.37
CA MET A 266 -31.88 28.27 -7.98
C MET A 266 -32.31 29.67 -7.52
N SER A 267 -33.59 29.92 -7.31
CA SER A 267 -34.04 31.22 -6.82
C SER A 267 -33.48 31.55 -5.43
N LYS A 268 -33.40 32.84 -5.07
CA LYS A 268 -33.03 33.28 -3.72
C LYS A 268 -33.89 32.62 -2.63
N VAL A 269 -35.16 32.36 -2.93
CA VAL A 269 -36.10 31.68 -2.01
C VAL A 269 -35.71 30.22 -1.82
N GLU A 270 -35.37 29.50 -2.89
CA GLU A 270 -34.93 28.11 -2.84
C GLU A 270 -33.59 27.96 -2.13
N PHE A 271 -32.65 28.87 -2.40
CA PHE A 271 -31.38 28.96 -1.69
C PHE A 271 -31.58 29.08 -0.17
N ARG A 272 -32.37 30.07 0.29
CA ARG A 272 -32.66 30.26 1.72
C ARG A 272 -33.36 29.05 2.34
N LYS A 273 -34.29 28.42 1.61
CA LYS A 273 -34.98 27.21 2.05
C LYS A 273 -34.01 26.04 2.22
N MET A 274 -33.12 25.84 1.25
CA MET A 274 -32.05 24.84 1.30
C MET A 274 -31.15 25.09 2.51
N LEU A 275 -30.62 26.32 2.65
CA LEU A 275 -29.72 26.69 3.73
C LEU A 275 -30.33 26.42 5.10
N LYS A 276 -31.58 26.87 5.30
CA LYS A 276 -32.34 26.60 6.53
C LYS A 276 -32.48 25.10 6.77
N SER A 277 -32.87 24.31 5.76
CA SER A 277 -33.07 22.87 5.94
C SER A 277 -31.79 22.06 6.17
N SER A 278 -30.64 22.56 5.67
CA SER A 278 -29.35 21.88 5.78
C SER A 278 -28.61 22.26 7.07
N LEU A 279 -28.76 23.50 7.54
CA LEU A 279 -28.04 24.01 8.71
C LEU A 279 -28.93 24.10 9.97
N SER A 280 -30.26 24.00 9.88
CA SER A 280 -31.10 23.93 11.07
C SER A 280 -30.85 22.63 11.83
N GLY A 281 -30.45 22.73 13.10
CA GLY A 281 -30.14 21.57 13.93
C GLY A 281 -28.79 20.93 13.61
N LEU A 282 -27.84 21.72 13.09
CA LEU A 282 -26.47 21.32 12.79
C LEU A 282 -25.82 20.50 13.93
N ASP A 283 -25.98 20.94 15.19
CA ASP A 283 -25.47 20.24 16.36
C ASP A 283 -25.99 18.80 16.45
N LYS A 284 -27.27 18.57 16.12
CA LYS A 284 -27.87 17.23 16.15
C LYS A 284 -27.30 16.35 15.03
N THR A 285 -27.11 16.90 13.84
CA THR A 285 -26.53 16.18 12.69
C THR A 285 -25.08 15.77 12.97
N ILE A 286 -24.27 16.70 13.49
CA ILE A 286 -22.87 16.45 13.86
C ILE A 286 -22.78 15.43 14.98
N ASN A 287 -23.57 15.60 16.04
CA ASN A 287 -23.61 14.63 17.15
C ASN A 287 -24.05 13.25 16.68
N ALA A 288 -25.01 13.16 15.75
CA ALA A 288 -25.43 11.89 15.17
C ALA A 288 -24.32 11.27 14.32
N MET A 289 -23.59 12.07 13.54
CA MET A 289 -22.43 11.62 12.77
C MET A 289 -21.32 11.08 13.68
N TYR A 290 -20.90 11.86 14.69
CA TYR A 290 -19.90 11.43 15.68
C TYR A 290 -20.31 10.15 16.41
N ARG A 291 -21.55 10.07 16.91
CA ARG A 291 -22.07 8.86 17.58
C ARG A 291 -22.11 7.65 16.63
N LYS A 292 -22.34 7.87 15.34
CA LYS A 292 -22.32 6.79 14.34
C LYS A 292 -20.89 6.29 14.15
N LEU A 293 -19.90 7.17 14.06
CA LEU A 293 -18.48 6.78 14.03
C LEU A 293 -18.10 6.04 15.32
N GLN A 294 -18.37 6.62 16.48
CA GLN A 294 -18.03 6.05 17.80
C GLN A 294 -18.60 4.64 18.01
N LYS A 295 -19.80 4.34 17.51
CA LYS A 295 -20.44 3.03 17.69
C LYS A 295 -19.95 1.94 16.74
N ASN A 296 -19.38 2.32 15.60
CA ASN A 296 -19.06 1.40 14.51
C ASN A 296 -17.56 1.35 14.19
N ILE A 297 -16.73 2.08 14.94
CA ILE A 297 -15.27 1.97 14.90
C ILE A 297 -14.84 1.13 16.09
N THR A 298 -13.93 0.20 15.84
CA THR A 298 -13.32 -0.69 16.83
C THR A 298 -11.95 -0.23 17.28
N ALA A 299 -11.21 0.45 16.41
CA ALA A 299 -9.94 1.10 16.73
C ALA A 299 -10.20 2.46 17.39
N GLU A 300 -10.50 2.46 18.68
CA GLU A 300 -10.87 3.66 19.45
C GLU A 300 -9.78 4.74 19.40
N GLU A 301 -8.51 4.35 19.30
CA GLU A 301 -7.37 5.24 19.16
C GLU A 301 -7.38 6.07 17.86
N LEU A 302 -8.04 5.59 16.81
CA LEU A 302 -8.18 6.30 15.53
C LEU A 302 -9.35 7.29 15.53
N LEU A 303 -10.31 7.15 16.45
CA LEU A 303 -11.52 7.96 16.46
C LEU A 303 -11.25 9.48 16.56
N PRO A 304 -10.33 9.97 17.42
CA PRO A 304 -10.06 11.41 17.52
C PRO A 304 -9.52 12.01 16.20
N SER A 305 -8.52 11.35 15.59
CA SER A 305 -7.91 11.84 14.36
C SER A 305 -8.87 11.76 13.17
N LEU A 306 -9.68 10.69 13.10
CA LEU A 306 -10.73 10.55 12.10
C LEU A 306 -11.81 11.62 12.26
N TRP A 307 -12.20 11.94 13.49
CA TRP A 307 -13.19 12.98 13.76
C TRP A 307 -12.69 14.36 13.35
N GLU A 308 -11.44 14.70 13.67
CA GLU A 308 -10.82 15.94 13.19
C GLU A 308 -10.76 16.00 11.66
N LYS A 309 -10.45 14.89 10.98
CA LYS A 309 -10.50 14.83 9.51
C LYS A 309 -11.91 15.09 8.97
N CYS A 310 -12.95 14.50 9.57
CA CYS A 310 -14.35 14.73 9.19
C CYS A 310 -14.74 16.20 9.35
N LYS A 311 -14.40 16.83 10.48
CA LYS A 311 -14.64 18.26 10.71
C LYS A 311 -13.92 19.14 9.70
N LYS A 312 -12.64 18.85 9.42
CA LYS A 312 -11.85 19.57 8.42
C LYS A 312 -12.45 19.44 7.02
N GLU A 313 -12.80 18.24 6.59
CA GLU A 313 -13.39 17.98 5.27
C GLU A 313 -14.72 18.72 5.10
N PHE A 314 -15.58 18.73 6.12
CA PHE A 314 -16.80 19.54 6.09
C PHE A 314 -16.51 21.04 5.98
N LEU A 315 -15.55 21.57 6.75
CA LEU A 315 -15.17 22.98 6.69
C LEU A 315 -14.59 23.38 5.33
N ASP A 316 -13.73 22.55 4.74
CA ASP A 316 -13.11 22.81 3.44
C ASP A 316 -14.16 22.84 2.31
N LYS A 317 -15.12 21.90 2.34
CA LYS A 317 -16.28 21.92 1.44
C LYS A 317 -17.19 23.12 1.68
N TYR A 318 -17.45 23.45 2.94
CA TYR A 318 -18.27 24.61 3.31
C TYR A 318 -17.64 25.92 2.85
N ALA A 319 -16.32 26.07 2.97
CA ALA A 319 -15.59 27.23 2.47
C ALA A 319 -15.68 27.33 0.94
N THR A 320 -15.60 26.21 0.22
CA THR A 320 -15.80 26.17 -1.24
C THR A 320 -17.23 26.58 -1.60
N PHE A 321 -18.23 26.07 -0.88
CA PHE A 321 -19.62 26.49 -1.01
C PHE A 321 -19.78 28.01 -0.82
N LEU A 322 -19.20 28.60 0.23
CA LEU A 322 -19.28 30.05 0.45
C LEU A 322 -18.70 30.87 -0.71
N LYS A 323 -17.61 30.41 -1.34
CA LYS A 323 -17.03 31.07 -2.53
C LYS A 323 -17.96 31.04 -3.75
N LEU A 324 -18.75 29.99 -3.90
CA LEU A 324 -19.77 29.89 -4.96
C LEU A 324 -20.93 30.83 -4.65
N ILE A 325 -21.43 30.81 -3.41
CA ILE A 325 -22.55 31.63 -2.99
C ILE A 325 -22.23 33.12 -3.07
N SER A 326 -21.00 33.55 -2.75
CA SER A 326 -20.62 34.96 -2.87
C SER A 326 -20.66 35.49 -4.31
N LYS A 327 -20.55 34.59 -5.31
CA LYS A 327 -20.65 34.96 -6.74
C LYS A 327 -22.10 35.00 -7.22
N VAL A 328 -22.92 34.05 -6.80
CA VAL A 328 -24.30 33.86 -7.29
C VAL A 328 -25.33 34.67 -6.47
N TYR A 329 -25.11 34.79 -5.17
CA TYR A 329 -26.02 35.44 -4.23
C TYR A 329 -25.28 36.42 -3.30
N PRO A 330 -24.68 37.50 -3.84
CA PRO A 330 -23.79 38.39 -3.08
C PRO A 330 -24.45 39.08 -1.87
N ASP A 331 -25.78 39.30 -1.92
CA ASP A 331 -26.52 39.99 -0.84
C ASP A 331 -27.02 39.05 0.27
N GLU A 332 -26.85 37.73 0.11
CA GLU A 332 -27.36 36.76 1.09
C GLU A 332 -26.43 36.65 2.29
N LYS A 333 -27.00 36.73 3.50
CA LYS A 333 -26.26 36.49 4.74
C LYS A 333 -26.21 34.99 5.01
N VAL A 334 -24.98 34.47 5.08
CA VAL A 334 -24.70 33.06 5.34
C VAL A 334 -23.70 32.97 6.49
N THR A 335 -23.82 31.95 7.34
CA THR A 335 -22.85 31.67 8.41
C THR A 335 -21.45 31.60 7.82
N SER A 336 -20.54 32.41 8.34
CA SER A 336 -19.15 32.47 7.86
C SER A 336 -18.38 31.17 8.17
N ALA A 337 -17.26 30.94 7.48
CA ALA A 337 -16.41 29.79 7.76
C ALA A 337 -15.82 29.82 9.19
N THR A 338 -15.62 31.01 9.75
CA THR A 338 -15.15 31.20 11.14
C THR A 338 -16.22 30.82 12.15
N GLU A 339 -17.44 31.35 12.00
CA GLU A 339 -18.56 30.99 12.87
C GLU A 339 -18.86 29.48 12.79
N MET A 340 -18.79 28.90 11.59
CA MET A 340 -18.98 27.46 11.39
C MET A 340 -17.90 26.64 12.12
N ARG A 341 -16.63 27.09 12.07
CA ARG A 341 -15.54 26.45 12.80
C ARG A 341 -15.75 26.50 14.31
N ASP A 342 -16.20 27.65 14.83
CA ASP A 342 -16.44 27.82 16.27
C ASP A 342 -17.58 26.90 16.75
N ILE A 343 -18.64 26.75 15.94
CA ILE A 343 -19.72 25.77 16.22
C ILE A 343 -19.15 24.35 16.27
N LEU A 344 -18.35 23.94 15.28
CA LEU A 344 -17.74 22.60 15.25
C LEU A 344 -16.72 22.35 16.38
N ALA A 345 -16.08 23.40 16.90
CA ALA A 345 -15.14 23.30 18.00
C ALA A 345 -15.85 23.17 19.36
N SER A 346 -17.07 23.68 19.46
CA SER A 346 -17.91 23.60 20.66
C SER A 346 -18.66 22.26 20.82
N LEU A 347 -18.56 21.37 19.83
CA LEU A 347 -19.21 20.07 19.72
C LEU A 347 -18.18 18.95 19.76
#